data_AF-A0A9D9EUI9-F1
#
_entry.id   AF-A0A9D9EUI9-F1
#
_cell.length_a   1.000
_cell.length_b   1.000
_cell.length_c   1.000
_cell.angle_alpha   90.00
_cell.angle_beta   90.00
_cell.angle_gamma   90.00
#
_symmetry.space_group_name_H-M   'P 1'
#
loop_
_entity.id
_entity.type
_entity.pdbx_description
1 polymer ?
#
loop_
_entity_poly.entity_id
_entity_poly.type
_entity_poly.pdbx_seq_one_letter_code
_entity_poly.pdbx_strand_id
1 'polypeptide(L)'
;MDNKIRITYPGSEKVYLQGRLFPEIRVGMRVVHQMPTVSIINGERVEHPNPDVYIYDTSGPYSDPEADIDVKKGLPRLREQWILERGGVERLPEISSEYGRMRRDDRSLDHLRFGHITLPLRAREGCQISQMYYARQGIVTPEMEYVAIRENMDCARLGIETHITPEFVRDEVAAGRAVIPANINHPEAE
;
A
#
# COMPACT_ATOMS: atom_id res chain seq x y z
N MET A 1 -14.20 22.40 -7.77
CA MET A 1 -12.92 21.97 -7.18
C MET A 1 -12.15 21.29 -8.28
N ASP A 2 -10.89 21.66 -8.47
CA ASP A 2 -10.01 20.98 -9.41
C ASP A 2 -9.75 19.58 -8.84
N ASN A 3 -10.41 18.57 -9.39
CA ASN A 3 -10.47 17.22 -8.81
C ASN A 3 -9.21 16.39 -9.11
N LYS A 4 -8.21 16.97 -9.78
CA LYS A 4 -6.99 16.30 -10.24
C LYS A 4 -5.79 16.71 -9.39
N ILE A 5 -5.79 16.26 -8.14
CA ILE A 5 -4.59 16.36 -7.30
C ILE A 5 -3.58 15.36 -7.85
N ARG A 6 -2.41 15.83 -8.28
CA ARG A 6 -1.29 14.99 -8.70
C ARG A 6 -0.01 15.45 -8.03
N ILE A 7 0.86 14.49 -7.76
CA ILE A 7 2.18 14.70 -7.19
C ILE A 7 3.19 14.36 -8.28
N THR A 8 4.20 15.20 -8.45
CA THR A 8 5.26 14.96 -9.44
C THR A 8 6.61 15.12 -8.78
N TYR A 9 7.50 14.18 -9.05
CA TYR A 9 8.85 14.17 -8.54
C TYR A 9 9.83 14.19 -9.73
N PRO A 10 10.50 15.32 -10.01
CA PRO A 10 11.46 15.41 -11.11
C PRO A 10 12.56 14.34 -11.00
N GLY A 11 12.91 13.71 -12.14
CA GLY A 11 13.96 12.69 -12.20
C GLY A 11 13.59 11.35 -11.59
N SER A 12 12.29 11.10 -11.38
CA SER A 12 11.82 9.84 -10.81
C SER A 12 10.42 9.46 -11.28
N GLU A 13 10.13 8.17 -11.22
CA GLU A 13 8.87 7.59 -11.67
C GLU A 13 8.29 6.65 -10.61
N LYS A 14 6.95 6.57 -10.56
CA LYS A 14 6.25 5.56 -9.75
C LYS A 14 6.48 4.20 -10.39
N VAL A 15 6.86 3.22 -9.57
CA VAL A 15 6.98 1.83 -9.98
C VAL A 15 6.28 0.91 -8.98
N TYR A 16 5.95 -0.29 -9.42
CA TYR A 16 5.29 -1.30 -8.59
C TYR A 16 6.09 -2.59 -8.60
N LEU A 17 6.50 -3.05 -7.41
CA LEU A 17 7.12 -4.36 -7.24
C LEU A 17 6.05 -5.42 -7.02
N GLN A 18 6.16 -6.55 -7.71
CA GLN A 18 5.18 -7.63 -7.65
C GLN A 18 5.40 -8.51 -6.40
N GLY A 19 4.30 -8.95 -5.78
CA GLY A 19 4.31 -10.02 -4.78
C GLY A 19 4.79 -11.35 -5.35
N ARG A 20 5.38 -12.19 -4.49
CA ARG A 20 5.83 -13.54 -4.83
C ARG A 20 4.89 -14.62 -4.26
N LEU A 21 4.48 -14.47 -3.01
CA LEU A 21 3.53 -15.35 -2.33
C LEU A 21 2.09 -15.02 -2.75
N PHE A 22 1.79 -13.74 -2.92
CA PHE A 22 0.49 -13.20 -3.34
C PHE A 22 0.67 -12.42 -4.66
N PRO A 23 0.53 -13.09 -5.83
CA PRO A 23 0.81 -12.50 -7.14
C PRO A 23 -0.08 -11.33 -7.54
N GLU A 24 -1.11 -11.00 -6.79
CA GLU A 24 -1.96 -9.82 -6.96
C GLU A 24 -1.39 -8.56 -6.29
N ILE A 25 -0.42 -8.71 -5.38
CA ILE A 25 0.20 -7.59 -4.67
C ILE A 25 1.07 -6.77 -5.63
N ARG A 26 0.86 -5.46 -5.58
CA ARG A 26 1.70 -4.46 -6.23
C ARG A 26 2.15 -3.42 -5.21
N VAL A 27 3.42 -3.44 -4.85
CA VAL A 27 4.01 -2.55 -3.82
C VAL A 27 4.54 -1.29 -4.47
N GLY A 28 3.91 -0.16 -4.14
CA GLY A 28 4.25 1.15 -4.69
C GLY A 28 5.61 1.64 -4.18
N MET A 29 6.47 2.02 -5.12
CA MET A 29 7.80 2.57 -4.92
C MET A 29 8.02 3.75 -5.85
N ARG A 30 9.12 4.47 -5.63
CA ARG A 30 9.63 5.44 -6.59
C ARG A 30 11.05 5.05 -6.98
N VAL A 31 11.37 5.13 -8.26
CA VAL A 31 12.71 4.92 -8.76
C VAL A 31 13.30 6.25 -9.21
N VAL A 32 14.53 6.54 -8.80
CA VAL A 32 15.27 7.75 -9.15
C VAL A 32 16.32 7.40 -10.19
N HIS A 33 16.24 8.05 -11.36
CA HIS A 33 17.23 7.87 -12.41
C HIS A 33 18.42 8.78 -12.16
N GLN A 34 19.59 8.17 -12.01
CA GLN A 34 20.83 8.91 -11.80
C GLN A 34 21.39 9.37 -13.15
N MET A 35 21.92 10.59 -13.19
CA MET A 35 22.72 11.03 -14.33
C MET A 35 23.95 10.12 -14.47
N PRO A 36 24.41 9.79 -15.69
CA PRO A 36 25.59 8.96 -15.88
C PRO A 36 26.85 9.67 -15.34
N THR A 37 27.79 8.88 -14.84
CA THR A 37 29.11 9.36 -14.45
C THR A 37 29.92 9.66 -15.71
N VAL A 38 30.52 10.85 -15.81
CA VAL A 38 31.28 11.26 -17.00
C VAL A 38 32.77 11.17 -16.72
N SER A 39 33.49 10.54 -17.64
CA SER A 39 34.96 10.50 -17.68
C SER A 39 35.48 11.01 -19.02
N ILE A 40 36.70 11.55 -19.04
CA ILE A 40 37.38 11.94 -20.28
C ILE A 40 38.51 10.95 -20.51
N ILE A 41 38.43 10.16 -21.58
CA ILE A 41 39.43 9.16 -21.96
C ILE A 41 39.93 9.54 -23.35
N ASN A 42 41.24 9.81 -23.48
CA ASN A 42 41.86 10.27 -24.74
C ASN A 42 41.20 11.52 -25.36
N GLY A 43 40.67 12.42 -24.53
CA GLY A 43 39.97 13.62 -24.98
C GLY A 43 38.51 13.39 -25.38
N GLU A 44 38.03 12.14 -25.38
CA GLU A 44 36.64 11.80 -25.66
C GLU A 44 35.82 11.69 -24.36
N ARG A 45 34.58 12.17 -24.42
CA ARG A 45 33.62 12.06 -23.32
C ARG A 45 33.04 10.65 -23.30
N VAL A 46 33.33 9.90 -22.24
CA VAL A 46 32.80 8.55 -21.99
C VAL A 46 31.85 8.60 -20.81
N GLU A 47 30.60 8.19 -21.04
CA GLU A 47 29.54 8.13 -20.04
C GLU A 47 29.41 6.71 -19.47
N HIS A 48 29.27 6.61 -18.15
CA HIS A 48 29.07 5.37 -17.41
C HIS A 48 27.69 5.42 -16.74
N PRO A 49 26.75 4.54 -17.10
CA PRO A 49 25.42 4.55 -16.52
C PRO A 49 25.49 4.23 -15.02
N ASN A 50 24.72 4.95 -14.22
CA ASN A 50 24.54 4.68 -12.80
C ASN A 50 23.25 3.87 -12.60
N PRO A 51 23.21 2.93 -11.65
CA PRO A 51 22.01 2.13 -11.42
C PRO A 51 20.87 3.00 -10.90
N ASP A 52 19.63 2.65 -11.22
CA ASP A 52 18.50 3.35 -10.58
C ASP A 52 18.43 3.05 -9.09
N VAL A 53 17.96 4.04 -8.32
CA VAL A 53 17.79 3.94 -6.87
C VAL A 53 16.30 3.87 -6.56
N TYR A 54 15.88 2.75 -5.97
CA TYR A 54 14.53 2.57 -5.46
C TYR A 54 14.44 3.20 -4.07
N ILE A 55 13.37 3.94 -3.84
CA ILE A 55 13.11 4.61 -2.58
C ILE A 55 11.66 4.42 -2.18
N TYR A 56 11.44 4.45 -0.87
CA TYR A 56 10.13 4.43 -0.28
C TYR A 56 9.26 5.57 -0.84
N ASP A 57 8.02 5.24 -1.22
CA ASP A 57 7.06 6.20 -1.72
C ASP A 57 5.70 6.07 -1.02
N THR A 58 5.27 7.14 -0.35
CA THR A 58 4.01 7.24 0.37
C THR A 58 2.99 8.14 -0.33
N SER A 59 3.30 8.65 -1.53
CA SER A 59 2.35 9.49 -2.28
C SER A 59 1.16 8.71 -2.84
N GLY A 60 1.14 7.37 -2.72
CA GLY A 60 0.06 6.53 -3.23
C GLY A 60 -0.13 6.65 -4.75
N PRO A 61 -1.37 6.45 -5.25
CA PRO A 61 -1.71 6.61 -6.66
C PRO A 61 -1.55 8.04 -7.20
N TYR A 62 -1.36 9.06 -6.34
CA TYR A 62 -1.30 10.45 -6.77
C TYR A 62 -0.03 10.81 -7.56
N SER A 63 1.03 10.00 -7.45
CA SER A 63 2.26 10.13 -8.28
C SER A 63 2.30 9.16 -9.45
N ASP A 64 1.31 8.27 -9.59
CA ASP A 64 1.19 7.37 -10.72
C ASP A 64 0.57 8.13 -11.91
N PRO A 65 1.29 8.30 -13.04
CA PRO A 65 0.75 9.00 -14.20
C PRO A 65 -0.47 8.30 -14.81
N GLU A 66 -0.57 6.97 -14.66
CA GLU A 66 -1.63 6.14 -15.22
C GLU A 66 -2.86 6.01 -14.30
N ALA A 67 -2.79 6.51 -13.07
CA ALA A 67 -3.92 6.46 -12.14
C ALA A 67 -5.02 7.49 -12.50
N ASP A 68 -6.26 7.00 -12.63
CA ASP A 68 -7.47 7.83 -12.72
C ASP A 68 -7.87 8.33 -11.33
N ILE A 69 -7.44 9.54 -10.99
CA ILE A 69 -7.74 10.17 -9.70
C ILE A 69 -9.05 10.95 -9.78
N ASP A 70 -10.07 10.42 -9.12
CA ASP A 70 -11.31 11.15 -8.83
C ASP A 70 -11.63 11.06 -7.34
N VAL A 71 -11.42 12.17 -6.63
CA VAL A 71 -11.69 12.27 -5.18
C VAL A 71 -13.14 11.94 -4.84
N LYS A 72 -14.10 12.08 -5.77
CA LYS A 72 -15.50 11.73 -5.52
C LYS A 72 -15.76 10.23 -5.58
N LYS A 73 -14.96 9.50 -6.36
CA LYS A 73 -15.01 8.03 -6.45
C LYS A 73 -14.24 7.37 -5.32
N GLY A 74 -13.19 8.03 -4.82
CA GLY A 74 -12.23 7.46 -3.88
C GLY A 74 -11.10 6.70 -4.58
N LEU A 75 -10.14 6.22 -3.79
CA LEU A 75 -9.01 5.44 -4.30
C LEU A 75 -9.41 3.97 -4.57
N PRO A 76 -8.66 3.25 -5.41
CA PRO A 76 -8.83 1.82 -5.59
C PRO A 76 -8.73 1.05 -4.25
N ARG A 77 -9.63 0.09 -4.05
CA ARG A 77 -9.75 -0.70 -2.82
C ARG A 77 -8.83 -1.94 -2.86
N LEU A 78 -7.52 -1.70 -2.96
CA LEU A 78 -6.47 -2.69 -3.20
C LEU A 78 -6.57 -3.94 -2.30
N ARG A 79 -6.87 -3.74 -1.01
CA ARG A 79 -6.86 -4.82 -0.01
C ARG A 79 -8.20 -5.53 0.14
N GLU A 80 -9.27 -5.07 -0.53
CA GLU A 80 -10.62 -5.60 -0.29
C GLU A 80 -10.69 -7.10 -0.57
N GLN A 81 -10.08 -7.57 -1.66
CA GLN A 81 -10.01 -8.99 -1.99
C GLN A 81 -9.29 -9.79 -0.91
N TRP A 82 -8.13 -9.32 -0.44
CA TRP A 82 -7.33 -10.00 0.61
C TRP A 82 -8.11 -10.17 1.91
N ILE A 83 -8.93 -9.17 2.26
CA ILE A 83 -9.76 -9.16 3.45
C ILE A 83 -10.92 -10.15 3.32
N LEU A 84 -11.58 -10.19 2.15
CA LEU A 84 -12.73 -11.05 1.90
C LEU A 84 -12.31 -12.53 1.78
N GLU A 85 -11.25 -12.83 1.05
CA GLU A 85 -10.77 -14.20 0.81
C GLU A 85 -10.23 -14.87 2.07
N ARG A 86 -9.58 -14.09 2.96
CA ARG A 86 -9.14 -14.58 4.27
C ARG A 86 -10.30 -15.09 5.13
N GLY A 87 -11.49 -14.56 4.91
CA GLY A 87 -12.68 -14.87 5.69
C GLY A 87 -12.60 -14.35 7.14
N GLY A 88 -13.62 -14.69 7.93
CA GLY A 88 -13.72 -14.23 9.32
C GLY A 88 -14.34 -12.84 9.47
N VAL A 89 -14.68 -12.18 8.36
CA VAL A 89 -15.45 -10.93 8.34
C VAL A 89 -16.84 -11.13 7.74
N GLU A 90 -17.76 -10.24 8.08
CA GLU A 90 -19.09 -10.12 7.49
C GLU A 90 -19.41 -8.65 7.22
N ARG A 91 -20.20 -8.40 6.18
CA ARG A 91 -20.67 -7.05 5.85
C ARG A 91 -21.94 -6.76 6.64
N LEU A 92 -21.94 -5.65 7.38
CA LEU A 92 -23.12 -5.22 8.11
C LEU A 92 -24.20 -4.73 7.14
N PRO A 93 -25.50 -4.95 7.44
CA PRO A 93 -26.60 -4.47 6.60
C PRO A 93 -26.72 -2.94 6.64
N GLU A 94 -26.16 -2.30 7.67
CA GLU A 94 -26.21 -0.85 7.86
C GLU A 94 -25.01 -0.33 8.67
N ILE A 95 -24.87 1.00 8.72
CA ILE A 95 -23.88 1.67 9.56
C ILE A 95 -24.30 1.57 11.04
N SER A 96 -23.46 0.93 11.84
CA SER A 96 -23.74 0.62 13.24
C SER A 96 -23.15 1.62 14.25
N SER A 97 -22.22 2.49 13.85
CA SER A 97 -21.63 3.49 14.76
C SER A 97 -22.55 4.70 14.95
N GLU A 98 -22.59 5.21 16.18
CA GLU A 98 -23.36 6.43 16.51
C GLU A 98 -22.93 7.61 15.63
N TYR A 99 -21.62 7.88 15.56
CA TYR A 99 -21.06 8.93 14.72
C TYR A 99 -21.42 8.74 13.23
N GLY A 100 -21.36 7.51 12.72
CA GLY A 100 -21.70 7.20 11.34
C GLY A 100 -23.17 7.45 11.03
N ARG A 101 -24.09 7.06 11.92
CA ARG A 101 -25.52 7.37 11.80
C ARG A 101 -25.77 8.89 11.84
N MET A 102 -25.19 9.60 12.80
CA MET A 102 -25.33 11.06 12.89
C MET A 102 -24.91 11.75 11.59
N ARG A 103 -23.77 11.36 10.99
CA ARG A 103 -23.28 11.97 9.74
C ARG A 103 -24.12 11.59 8.51
N ARG A 104 -24.65 10.37 8.46
CA ARG A 104 -25.57 9.91 7.42
C ARG A 104 -26.92 10.62 7.49
N ASP A 105 -27.38 11.00 8.67
CA ASP A 105 -28.68 11.62 8.85
C ASP A 105 -28.60 13.17 8.75
N ASP A 106 -27.40 13.75 8.82
CA ASP A 106 -27.12 15.18 8.61
C ASP A 106 -27.12 15.58 7.13
N ARG A 107 -28.25 16.12 6.67
CA ARG A 107 -28.47 16.58 5.29
C ARG A 107 -27.60 17.76 4.88
N SER A 108 -27.04 18.53 5.83
CA SER A 108 -26.13 19.63 5.48
C SER A 108 -24.88 19.13 4.75
N LEU A 109 -24.52 17.86 4.97
CA LEU A 109 -23.35 17.21 4.39
C LEU A 109 -23.64 16.56 3.03
N ASP A 110 -24.87 16.60 2.51
CA ASP A 110 -25.26 15.90 1.28
C ASP A 110 -24.35 16.26 0.09
N HIS A 111 -23.91 17.52 0.00
CA HIS A 111 -23.01 18.02 -1.04
C HIS A 111 -21.54 17.58 -0.88
N LEU A 112 -21.15 17.06 0.29
CA LEU A 112 -19.80 16.56 0.61
C LEU A 112 -19.74 15.02 0.59
N ARG A 113 -20.87 14.32 0.47
CA ARG A 113 -20.91 12.86 0.50
C ARG A 113 -20.26 12.28 -0.74
N PHE A 114 -19.40 11.28 -0.52
CA PHE A 114 -18.90 10.44 -1.60
C PHE A 114 -20.06 9.69 -2.26
N GLY A 115 -20.01 9.54 -3.59
CA GLY A 115 -21.07 8.90 -4.37
C GLY A 115 -21.23 7.40 -4.11
N HIS A 116 -20.28 6.81 -3.39
CA HIS A 116 -20.23 5.38 -3.09
C HIS A 116 -20.08 5.19 -1.57
N ILE A 117 -21.15 4.75 -0.91
CA ILE A 117 -21.12 4.39 0.51
C ILE A 117 -21.00 2.88 0.59
N THR A 118 -19.81 2.40 0.94
CA THR A 118 -19.58 0.98 1.19
C THR A 118 -19.96 0.65 2.62
N LEU A 119 -20.83 -0.35 2.81
CA LEU A 119 -21.22 -0.80 4.14
C LEU A 119 -20.03 -1.42 4.89
N PRO A 120 -19.90 -1.16 6.19
CA PRO A 120 -18.74 -1.58 6.96
C PRO A 120 -18.69 -3.11 7.12
N LEU A 121 -17.48 -3.63 7.13
CA LEU A 121 -17.14 -4.99 7.54
C LEU A 121 -16.94 -5.03 9.06
N ARG A 122 -17.28 -6.18 9.65
CA ARG A 122 -17.05 -6.53 11.05
C ARG A 122 -16.43 -7.93 11.10
N ALA A 123 -15.66 -8.23 12.15
CA ALA A 123 -15.36 -9.62 12.46
C ALA A 123 -16.65 -10.40 12.73
N ARG A 124 -16.75 -11.63 12.20
CA ARG A 124 -17.79 -12.57 12.60
C ARG A 124 -17.64 -12.91 14.08
N GLU A 125 -18.75 -13.28 14.71
CA GLU A 125 -18.72 -13.73 16.10
C GLU A 125 -17.70 -14.87 16.30
N GLY A 126 -16.87 -14.74 17.32
CA GLY A 126 -15.80 -15.70 17.63
C GLY A 126 -14.56 -15.64 16.72
N CYS A 127 -14.53 -14.79 15.69
CA CYS A 127 -13.36 -14.64 14.81
C CYS A 127 -12.44 -13.49 15.26
N GLN A 128 -11.13 -13.73 15.22
CA GLN A 128 -10.10 -12.71 15.34
C GLN A 128 -9.53 -12.37 13.96
N ILE A 129 -9.27 -11.09 13.73
CA ILE A 129 -8.93 -10.56 12.39
C ILE A 129 -7.71 -9.62 12.39
N SER A 130 -7.01 -9.50 13.52
CA SER A 130 -5.85 -8.62 13.61
C SER A 130 -4.61 -9.28 13.02
N GLN A 131 -3.67 -8.46 12.52
CA GLN A 131 -2.38 -8.95 12.03
C GLN A 131 -1.59 -9.68 13.12
N MET A 132 -1.68 -9.21 14.38
CA MET A 132 -1.06 -9.89 15.52
C MET A 132 -1.68 -11.28 15.79
N TYR A 133 -2.98 -11.45 15.59
CA TYR A 133 -3.61 -12.77 15.70
C TYR A 133 -3.05 -13.73 14.64
N TYR A 134 -3.09 -13.34 13.37
CA TYR A 134 -2.57 -14.18 12.27
C TYR A 134 -1.09 -14.51 12.45
N ALA A 135 -0.28 -13.53 12.85
CA ALA A 135 1.13 -13.71 13.13
C ALA A 135 1.39 -14.78 14.20
N ARG A 136 0.65 -14.73 15.32
CA ARG A 136 0.75 -15.71 16.42
C ARG A 136 0.24 -17.10 16.05
N GLN A 137 -0.58 -17.21 15.00
CA GLN A 137 -0.97 -18.50 14.41
C GLN A 137 0.05 -19.02 13.38
N GLY A 138 1.16 -18.30 13.16
CA GLY A 138 2.19 -18.67 12.18
C GLY A 138 1.83 -18.30 10.74
N ILE A 139 0.74 -17.56 10.51
CA ILE A 139 0.22 -17.23 9.19
C ILE A 139 0.89 -15.95 8.67
N VAL A 140 1.47 -16.02 7.48
CA VAL A 140 1.90 -14.85 6.70
C VAL A 140 0.72 -14.32 5.90
N THR A 141 0.36 -13.06 6.11
CA THR A 141 -0.74 -12.39 5.40
C THR A 141 -0.23 -11.62 4.16
N PRO A 142 -1.11 -11.26 3.21
CA PRO A 142 -0.77 -10.34 2.13
C PRO A 142 -0.13 -9.03 2.62
N GLU A 143 -0.59 -8.47 3.75
CA GLU A 143 0.01 -7.25 4.28
C GLU A 143 1.44 -7.46 4.80
N MET A 144 1.77 -8.65 5.34
CA MET A 144 3.13 -8.95 5.78
C MET A 144 4.09 -9.09 4.59
N GLU A 145 3.65 -9.70 3.49
CA GLU A 145 4.45 -9.71 2.26
C GLU A 145 4.60 -8.30 1.67
N TYR A 146 3.51 -7.52 1.64
CA TYR A 146 3.54 -6.14 1.16
C TYR A 146 4.60 -5.32 1.90
N VAL A 147 4.59 -5.36 3.25
CA VAL A 147 5.57 -4.67 4.09
C VAL A 147 6.98 -5.20 3.84
N ALA A 148 7.18 -6.51 3.75
CA ALA A 148 8.51 -7.07 3.51
C ALA A 148 9.10 -6.58 2.18
N ILE A 149 8.33 -6.59 1.10
CA ILE A 149 8.77 -6.04 -0.19
C ILE A 149 9.05 -4.54 -0.06
N ARG A 150 8.21 -3.81 0.69
CA ARG A 150 8.33 -2.37 0.84
C ARG A 150 9.60 -1.94 1.60
N GLU A 151 9.91 -2.63 2.68
CA GLU A 151 11.11 -2.35 3.48
C GLU A 151 12.42 -2.71 2.76
N ASN A 152 12.34 -3.61 1.77
CA ASN A 152 13.52 -4.02 0.99
C ASN A 152 13.93 -3.02 -0.10
N MET A 153 13.01 -2.19 -0.61
CA MET A 153 13.29 -1.19 -1.66
C MET A 153 14.14 -1.74 -2.82
N ASP A 154 13.88 -2.99 -3.24
CA ASP A 154 14.62 -3.71 -4.29
C ASP A 154 16.17 -3.72 -4.13
N CYS A 155 16.67 -3.66 -2.88
CA CYS A 155 18.10 -3.74 -2.54
C CYS A 155 18.81 -4.94 -3.21
N ALA A 156 18.10 -6.05 -3.40
CA ALA A 156 18.61 -7.24 -4.06
C ALA A 156 19.11 -6.97 -5.49
N ARG A 157 18.50 -6.01 -6.23
CA ARG A 157 18.94 -5.61 -7.57
C ARG A 157 20.35 -5.00 -7.57
N LEU A 158 20.74 -4.39 -6.45
CA LEU A 158 22.07 -3.83 -6.22
C LEU A 158 23.04 -4.84 -5.60
N GLY A 159 22.63 -6.11 -5.43
CA GLY A 159 23.42 -7.14 -4.76
C GLY A 159 23.50 -6.95 -3.24
N ILE A 160 22.60 -6.16 -2.66
CA ILE A 160 22.53 -5.93 -1.21
C ILE A 160 21.57 -6.96 -0.63
N GLU A 161 22.10 -7.87 0.18
CA GLU A 161 21.30 -8.86 0.91
C GLU A 161 20.59 -8.19 2.09
N THR A 162 19.30 -8.50 2.24
CA THR A 162 18.47 -8.04 3.35
C THR A 162 17.90 -9.25 4.08
N HIS A 163 17.54 -9.06 5.35
CA HIS A 163 16.95 -10.11 6.19
C HIS A 163 15.43 -9.97 6.33
N ILE A 164 14.82 -8.99 5.63
CA ILE A 164 13.40 -8.67 5.78
C ILE A 164 12.60 -9.55 4.84
N THR A 165 12.13 -10.68 5.36
CA THR A 165 11.21 -11.59 4.67
C THR A 165 9.79 -11.44 5.22
N PRO A 166 8.76 -11.96 4.52
CA PRO A 166 7.40 -12.02 5.08
C PRO A 166 7.34 -12.76 6.42
N GLU A 167 8.16 -13.80 6.60
CA GLU A 167 8.31 -14.53 7.87
C GLU A 167 8.97 -13.68 8.96
N PHE A 168 10.00 -12.90 8.62
CA PHE A 168 10.60 -11.96 9.58
C PHE A 168 9.55 -10.92 10.05
N VAL A 169 8.79 -10.34 9.13
CA VAL A 169 7.71 -9.39 9.48
C VAL A 169 6.67 -10.06 10.38
N ARG A 170 6.26 -11.29 10.05
CA ARG A 170 5.34 -12.08 10.88
C ARG A 170 5.89 -12.27 12.29
N ASP A 171 7.16 -12.64 12.44
CA ASP A 171 7.78 -12.89 13.75
C ASP A 171 7.84 -11.63 14.61
N GLU A 172 8.18 -10.48 14.01
CA GLU A 172 8.16 -9.18 14.71
C GLU A 172 6.76 -8.78 15.16
N VAL A 173 5.74 -9.03 14.32
CA VAL A 173 4.33 -8.76 14.65
C VAL A 173 3.83 -9.73 15.73
N ALA A 174 4.20 -11.02 15.67
CA ALA A 174 3.81 -12.02 16.68
C ALA A 174 4.39 -11.70 18.06
N ALA A 175 5.66 -11.25 18.08
CA ALA A 175 6.38 -10.81 19.27
C ALA A 175 5.90 -9.45 19.81
N GLY A 176 5.07 -8.72 19.07
CA GLY A 176 4.58 -7.39 19.45
C GLY A 176 5.65 -6.29 19.37
N ARG A 177 6.72 -6.51 18.59
CA ARG A 177 7.77 -5.50 18.33
C ARG A 177 7.47 -4.64 17.10
N ALA A 178 6.59 -5.12 16.21
CA ALA A 178 6.08 -4.38 15.07
C ALA A 178 4.54 -4.45 15.01
N VAL A 179 3.93 -3.48 14.33
CA VAL A 179 2.48 -3.45 14.06
C VAL A 179 2.22 -3.05 12.61
N ILE A 180 1.15 -3.59 12.03
CA ILE A 180 0.66 -3.20 10.70
C ILE A 180 -0.76 -2.64 10.87
N PRO A 181 -0.96 -1.30 10.84
CA PRO A 181 -2.25 -0.65 11.08
C PRO A 181 -3.18 -0.81 9.86
N ALA A 182 -3.78 -1.99 9.73
CA ALA A 182 -4.43 -2.44 8.51
C ALA A 182 -5.95 -2.69 8.71
N ASN A 183 -6.71 -1.65 9.08
CA ASN A 183 -8.15 -1.77 9.34
C ASN A 183 -8.89 -2.40 8.14
N ILE A 184 -9.78 -3.36 8.40
CA ILE A 184 -10.58 -4.07 7.39
C ILE A 184 -11.54 -3.15 6.62
N ASN A 185 -11.84 -1.97 7.16
CA ASN A 185 -12.66 -0.94 6.53
C ASN A 185 -11.86 0.16 5.81
N HIS A 186 -10.53 0.01 5.73
CA HIS A 186 -9.65 0.89 4.97
C HIS A 186 -8.87 0.09 3.91
N PRO A 187 -9.57 -0.51 2.92
CA PRO A 187 -8.92 -1.33 1.90
C PRO A 187 -8.17 -0.52 0.84
N GLU A 188 -8.27 0.80 0.85
CA GLU A 188 -7.50 1.71 0.01
C GLU A 188 -6.05 1.89 0.51
N ALA A 189 -5.74 1.43 1.73
CA ALA A 189 -4.41 1.54 2.31
C ALA A 189 -3.36 0.71 1.57
N GLU A 190 -2.20 1.32 1.34
CA GLU A 190 -0.96 0.68 0.88
C GLU A 190 -0.06 0.33 2.06
#